data_AF-E4YQZ4-F1
#
_entry.id   AF-E4YQZ4-F1
#
_cell.length_a   1.000
_cell.length_b   1.000
_cell.length_c   1.000
_cell.angle_alpha   90.00
_cell.angle_beta   90.00
_cell.angle_gamma   90.00
#
_symmetry.space_group_name_H-M   'P 1'
#
loop_
_entity.id
_entity.type
_entity.pdbx_description
1 polymer ?
#
loop_
_entity_poly.entity_id
_entity_poly.type
_entity_poly.pdbx_seq_one_letter_code
_entity_poly.pdbx_strand_id
1 'polypeptide(L)'
;NLSVDQICKLLTPNIVHEALVTAVNNVSTEDDSLLKMIPISDTIKLSQHDALSIKAVENVADELSTVETFQGRLTWLDLNFSESGDAKEIIKAFNKSFLSSPETIIQGAARGPIAKIILEKINDSAPRRVDENSQKPPYSLVNLSPSNREYILRASVNRPVPVSAKLPQRLYASVTPSEFRMAGAFSSDNTFFF
;
A
#
# COMPACT_ATOMS: atom_id res chain seq x y z
N ASN A 1 4.18 -38.34 -30.36
CA ASN A 1 5.16 -37.34 -29.89
C ASN A 1 4.51 -35.98 -29.87
N LEU A 2 4.01 -35.54 -28.71
CA LEU A 2 3.63 -34.13 -28.57
C LEU A 2 4.90 -33.27 -28.63
N SER A 3 4.83 -32.14 -29.33
CA SER A 3 5.89 -31.14 -29.29
C SER A 3 5.89 -30.41 -27.94
N VAL A 4 7.05 -29.91 -27.52
CA VAL A 4 7.21 -29.18 -26.25
C VAL A 4 6.25 -27.97 -26.18
N ASP A 5 6.03 -27.28 -27.30
CA ASP A 5 5.08 -26.16 -27.39
C ASP A 5 3.63 -26.57 -27.08
N GLN A 6 3.18 -27.73 -27.56
CA GLN A 6 1.84 -28.25 -27.27
C GLN A 6 1.70 -28.66 -25.80
N ILE A 7 2.75 -29.21 -25.21
CA ILE A 7 2.77 -29.58 -23.79
C ILE A 7 2.67 -28.32 -22.92
N CYS A 8 3.42 -27.27 -23.25
CA CYS A 8 3.35 -25.98 -22.55
C CYS A 8 1.95 -25.39 -22.63
N LYS A 9 1.33 -25.34 -23.82
CA LYS A 9 -0.04 -24.82 -24.02
C LYS A 9 -1.10 -25.54 -23.17
N LEU A 10 -0.96 -26.86 -22.99
CA LEU A 10 -1.88 -27.65 -22.18
C LEU A 10 -1.61 -27.52 -20.67
N LEU A 11 -0.37 -27.27 -20.25
CA LEU A 11 -0.02 -27.14 -18.83
C LEU A 11 -0.25 -25.74 -18.28
N THR A 12 -0.12 -24.68 -19.09
CA THR A 12 -0.21 -23.30 -18.59
C THR A 12 -1.53 -22.99 -17.88
N PRO A 13 -2.73 -23.36 -18.40
CA PRO A 13 -3.98 -23.11 -17.70
C PRO A 13 -4.05 -23.80 -16.33
N ASN A 14 -3.51 -25.01 -16.20
CA ASN A 14 -3.47 -25.75 -14.94
C ASN A 14 -2.53 -25.09 -13.93
N ILE A 15 -1.35 -24.64 -14.38
CA ILE A 15 -0.39 -23.94 -13.52
C ILE A 15 -0.97 -22.59 -13.06
N VAL A 16 -1.63 -21.85 -13.95
CA VAL A 16 -2.28 -20.58 -13.63
C VAL A 16 -3.45 -20.80 -12.66
N HIS A 17 -4.24 -21.85 -12.87
CA HIS A 17 -5.33 -22.21 -11.96
C HIS A 17 -4.80 -22.56 -10.56
N GLU A 18 -3.77 -23.40 -10.46
CA GLU A 18 -3.14 -23.78 -9.19
C GLU A 18 -2.54 -22.56 -8.47
N ALA A 19 -1.88 -21.67 -9.23
CA ALA A 19 -1.35 -20.42 -8.71
C ALA A 19 -2.47 -19.52 -8.17
N LEU A 20 -3.60 -19.42 -8.88
CA LEU A 20 -4.77 -18.65 -8.44
C LEU A 20 -5.39 -19.25 -7.17
N VAL A 21 -5.59 -20.57 -7.13
CA VAL A 21 -6.14 -21.26 -5.95
C VAL A 21 -5.23 -21.06 -4.75
N THR A 22 -3.92 -21.20 -4.93
CA THR A 22 -2.94 -20.96 -3.87
C THR A 22 -2.97 -19.51 -3.39
N ALA A 23 -3.01 -18.54 -4.30
CA ALA A 23 -3.06 -17.12 -3.97
C ALA A 23 -4.34 -16.73 -3.23
N VAL A 24 -5.51 -17.26 -3.66
CA VAL A 24 -6.79 -17.04 -2.97
C VAL A 24 -6.79 -17.67 -1.58
N ASN A 25 -6.34 -18.92 -1.44
CA ASN A 25 -6.25 -19.59 -0.14
C ASN A 25 -5.35 -18.86 0.85
N ASN A 26 -4.27 -18.27 0.35
CA ASN A 26 -3.35 -17.49 1.16
C ASN A 26 -3.90 -16.14 1.63
N VAL A 27 -4.85 -15.55 0.89
CA VAL A 27 -5.51 -14.29 1.27
C VAL A 27 -6.80 -14.52 2.05
N SER A 28 -7.41 -15.71 1.94
CA SER A 28 -8.56 -16.16 2.73
C SER A 28 -8.26 -16.13 4.22
N THR A 29 -8.44 -14.95 4.79
CA THR A 29 -8.73 -14.70 6.18
C THR A 29 -10.25 -14.63 6.31
N GLU A 30 -10.78 -14.71 7.53
CA GLU A 30 -12.23 -14.74 7.89
C GLU A 30 -13.12 -13.64 7.22
N ASP A 31 -12.53 -12.69 6.48
CA ASP A 31 -13.18 -11.53 5.87
C ASP A 31 -13.14 -11.55 4.33
N ASP A 32 -14.21 -12.05 3.68
CA ASP A 32 -14.45 -12.02 2.22
C ASP A 32 -14.30 -10.65 1.56
N SER A 33 -14.36 -9.57 2.34
CA SER A 33 -14.19 -8.20 1.85
C SER A 33 -12.80 -7.91 1.29
N LEU A 34 -11.76 -8.64 1.72
CA LEU A 34 -10.38 -8.46 1.25
C LEU A 34 -10.16 -9.06 -0.14
N LEU A 35 -10.87 -10.16 -0.46
CA LEU A 35 -10.80 -10.81 -1.78
C LEU A 35 -11.29 -9.88 -2.91
N LYS A 36 -12.24 -8.98 -2.61
CA LYS A 36 -12.74 -7.98 -3.56
C LYS A 36 -11.74 -6.89 -3.91
N MET A 37 -10.63 -6.79 -3.17
CA MET A 37 -9.59 -5.77 -3.36
C MET A 37 -8.49 -6.23 -4.30
N ILE A 38 -8.52 -7.51 -4.72
CA ILE A 38 -7.51 -8.13 -5.58
C ILE A 38 -7.99 -8.12 -7.04
N PRO A 39 -7.20 -7.63 -7.99
CA PRO A 39 -7.51 -7.72 -9.42
C PRO A 39 -7.18 -9.14 -9.95
N ILE A 40 -8.19 -10.01 -10.05
CA ILE A 40 -8.06 -11.42 -10.51
C ILE A 40 -8.77 -11.60 -11.87
N SER A 41 -8.89 -10.55 -12.68
CA SER A 41 -9.76 -10.57 -13.86
C SER A 41 -9.14 -11.29 -15.05
N ASP A 42 -7.84 -11.15 -15.28
CA ASP A 42 -7.17 -11.73 -16.45
C ASP A 42 -6.69 -13.16 -16.19
N THR A 43 -6.31 -13.47 -14.95
CA THR A 43 -6.05 -14.83 -14.44
C THR A 43 -7.24 -15.79 -14.64
N ILE A 44 -8.48 -15.35 -14.37
CA ILE A 44 -9.70 -16.15 -14.60
C ILE A 44 -9.94 -16.37 -16.10
N LYS A 45 -9.74 -15.35 -16.93
CA LYS A 45 -9.95 -15.46 -18.39
C LYS A 45 -8.97 -16.43 -19.04
N LEU A 46 -7.71 -16.41 -18.60
CA LEU A 46 -6.66 -17.28 -19.14
C LEU A 46 -6.83 -18.73 -18.70
N SER A 47 -7.36 -18.96 -17.48
CA SER A 47 -7.76 -20.30 -17.02
C SER A 47 -8.94 -20.89 -17.83
N GLN A 48 -9.71 -20.07 -18.55
CA GLN A 48 -10.93 -20.49 -19.26
C GLN A 48 -10.78 -20.57 -20.79
N HIS A 49 -9.68 -20.08 -21.39
CA HIS A 49 -9.53 -19.98 -22.84
C HIS A 49 -8.20 -20.58 -23.37
N ASP A 50 -8.29 -21.32 -24.48
CA ASP A 50 -7.18 -22.07 -25.12
C ASP A 50 -6.20 -21.20 -25.94
N ALA A 51 -6.37 -19.88 -26.01
CA ALA A 51 -5.51 -19.02 -26.82
C ALA A 51 -4.33 -18.48 -25.99
N LEU A 52 -3.28 -19.30 -25.85
CA LEU A 52 -2.07 -18.91 -25.15
C LEU A 52 -1.29 -17.85 -25.95
N SER A 53 -1.36 -16.60 -25.50
CA SER A 53 -0.47 -15.53 -25.99
C SER A 53 0.51 -15.14 -24.91
N ILE A 54 1.76 -14.83 -25.30
CA ILE A 54 2.82 -14.41 -24.37
C ILE A 54 2.36 -13.21 -23.53
N LYS A 55 1.69 -12.23 -24.15
CA LYS A 55 1.13 -11.06 -23.46
C LYS A 55 0.09 -11.41 -22.40
N ALA A 56 -0.75 -12.41 -22.67
CA ALA A 56 -1.74 -12.84 -21.68
C ALA A 56 -1.07 -13.50 -20.47
N VAL A 57 0.00 -14.28 -20.71
CA VAL A 57 0.80 -14.88 -19.63
C VAL A 57 1.54 -13.80 -18.82
N GLU A 58 2.10 -12.78 -19.48
CA GLU A 58 2.72 -11.62 -18.82
C GLU A 58 1.71 -10.86 -17.95
N ASN A 59 0.52 -10.55 -18.47
CA ASN A 59 -0.53 -9.89 -17.69
C ASN A 59 -0.93 -10.70 -16.45
N VAL A 60 -1.02 -12.03 -16.58
CA VAL A 60 -1.31 -12.93 -15.46
C VAL A 60 -0.18 -12.94 -14.43
N ALA A 61 1.07 -12.90 -14.88
CA ALA A 61 2.23 -12.82 -13.99
C ALA A 61 2.25 -11.48 -13.22
N ASP A 62 1.93 -10.37 -13.89
CA ASP A 62 1.80 -9.07 -13.27
C ASP A 62 0.65 -9.05 -12.24
N GLU A 63 -0.53 -9.57 -12.59
CA GLU A 63 -1.65 -9.73 -11.65
C GLU A 63 -1.23 -10.57 -10.43
N LEU A 64 -0.58 -11.71 -10.63
CA LEU A 64 -0.13 -12.58 -9.53
C LEU A 64 0.88 -11.85 -8.63
N SER A 65 1.80 -11.08 -9.19
CA SER A 65 2.73 -10.25 -8.42
C SER A 65 1.99 -9.20 -7.57
N THR A 66 0.89 -8.61 -8.09
CA THR A 66 0.05 -7.73 -7.27
C THR A 66 -0.62 -8.46 -6.11
N VAL A 67 -1.01 -9.73 -6.28
CA VAL A 67 -1.61 -10.54 -5.21
C VAL A 67 -0.58 -10.90 -4.14
N GLU A 68 0.63 -11.30 -4.55
CA GLU A 68 1.72 -11.61 -3.63
C GLU A 68 2.15 -10.40 -2.80
N THR A 69 2.27 -9.23 -3.44
CA THR A 69 2.57 -7.98 -2.72
C THR A 69 1.44 -7.59 -1.77
N PHE A 70 0.17 -7.80 -2.16
CA PHE A 70 -0.97 -7.60 -1.27
C PHE A 70 -0.91 -8.54 -0.04
N GLN A 71 -0.65 -9.83 -0.24
CA GLN A 71 -0.48 -10.80 0.83
C GLN A 71 0.71 -10.44 1.74
N GLY A 72 1.84 -10.04 1.17
CA GLY A 72 3.01 -9.58 1.93
C GLY A 72 2.68 -8.38 2.83
N ARG A 73 1.84 -7.47 2.36
CA ARG A 73 1.36 -6.33 3.17
C ARG A 73 0.40 -6.79 4.28
N LEU A 74 -0.54 -7.69 3.98
CA LEU A 74 -1.48 -8.24 4.97
C LEU A 74 -0.73 -8.94 6.11
N THR A 75 0.17 -9.86 5.77
CA THR A 75 1.00 -10.61 6.73
C THR A 75 1.89 -9.69 7.58
N TRP A 76 2.47 -8.65 6.96
CA TRP A 76 3.23 -7.64 7.70
C TRP A 76 2.37 -6.86 8.70
N LEU A 77 1.14 -6.51 8.30
CA LEU A 77 0.21 -5.81 9.18
C LEU A 77 -0.21 -6.69 10.34
N ASP A 78 -0.56 -7.95 10.11
CA ASP A 78 -0.96 -8.87 11.18
C ASP A 78 0.19 -9.15 12.16
N LEU A 79 1.43 -9.23 11.66
CA LEU A 79 2.61 -9.42 12.51
C LEU A 79 2.93 -8.19 13.36
N ASN A 80 2.81 -6.98 12.79
CA ASN A 80 3.22 -5.74 13.46
C ASN A 80 2.10 -5.05 14.24
N PHE A 81 0.85 -5.29 13.86
CA PHE A 81 -0.35 -4.65 14.42
C PHE A 81 -1.35 -5.71 14.91
N SER A 82 -0.91 -6.57 15.83
CA SER A 82 -1.78 -7.50 16.56
C SER A 82 -1.73 -7.22 18.06
N GLU A 83 -2.73 -6.49 18.56
CA GLU A 83 -2.93 -6.32 20.01
C GLU A 83 -4.17 -7.05 20.51
N SER A 84 -4.10 -7.52 21.75
CA SER A 84 -5.22 -8.11 22.50
C SER A 84 -5.91 -7.06 23.37
N GLY A 85 -7.24 -7.13 23.47
CA GLY A 85 -8.07 -6.22 24.27
C GLY A 85 -8.89 -5.23 23.43
N ASP A 86 -9.29 -4.12 24.04
CA ASP A 86 -10.23 -3.13 23.47
C ASP A 86 -9.73 -2.46 22.18
N ALA A 87 -8.41 -2.44 21.97
CA ALA A 87 -7.80 -1.85 20.77
C ALA A 87 -7.87 -2.73 19.52
N LYS A 88 -8.25 -4.01 19.66
CA LYS A 88 -8.27 -4.99 18.55
C LYS A 88 -9.18 -4.57 17.40
N GLU A 89 -10.35 -4.02 17.71
CA GLU A 89 -11.30 -3.57 16.68
C GLU A 89 -10.79 -2.34 15.93
N ILE A 90 -10.18 -1.39 16.66
CA ILE A 90 -9.60 -0.17 16.09
C ILE A 90 -8.46 -0.52 15.13
N ILE A 91 -7.60 -1.47 15.54
CA ILE A 91 -6.47 -1.92 14.73
C ILE A 91 -6.94 -2.69 13.48
N LYS A 92 -7.94 -3.57 13.61
CA LYS A 92 -8.55 -4.25 12.45
C LYS A 92 -9.14 -3.25 11.45
N ALA A 93 -9.88 -2.25 11.93
CA ALA A 93 -10.45 -1.21 11.08
C ALA A 93 -9.36 -0.40 10.35
N PHE A 94 -8.26 -0.10 11.04
CA PHE A 94 -7.09 0.55 10.43
C PHE A 94 -6.43 -0.33 9.36
N ASN A 95 -6.15 -1.61 9.65
CA ASN A 95 -5.53 -2.53 8.69
C ASN A 95 -6.36 -2.63 7.41
N LYS A 96 -7.69 -2.75 7.53
CA LYS A 96 -8.61 -2.76 6.38
C LYS A 96 -8.56 -1.46 5.59
N SER A 97 -8.60 -0.31 6.27
CA SER A 97 -8.50 1.00 5.61
C SER A 97 -7.15 1.17 4.89
N PHE A 98 -6.07 0.65 5.47
CA PHE A 98 -4.70 0.81 4.98
C PHE A 98 -4.38 -0.13 3.81
N LEU A 99 -5.04 -1.28 3.76
CA LEU A 99 -5.02 -2.14 2.58
C LEU A 99 -5.79 -1.51 1.41
N SER A 100 -6.85 -0.75 1.69
CA SER A 100 -7.68 -0.13 0.65
C SER A 100 -7.09 1.14 0.05
N SER A 101 -6.24 1.82 0.80
CA SER A 101 -5.75 3.14 0.42
C SER A 101 -4.33 3.34 0.90
N PRO A 102 -3.46 4.00 0.10
CA PRO A 102 -2.08 4.22 0.49
C PRO A 102 -1.92 5.18 1.67
N GLU A 103 -3.00 5.87 2.09
CA GLU A 103 -3.00 6.84 3.18
C GLU A 103 -4.24 6.63 4.06
N THR A 104 -4.05 6.55 5.38
CA THR A 104 -5.16 6.40 6.34
C THR A 104 -5.02 7.33 7.53
N ILE A 105 -6.16 7.71 8.10
CA ILE A 105 -6.21 8.56 9.28
C ILE A 105 -6.03 7.68 10.52
N ILE A 106 -5.05 8.02 11.35
CA ILE A 106 -4.83 7.35 12.63
C ILE A 106 -5.73 7.99 13.70
N GLN A 107 -6.72 7.22 14.17
CA GLN A 107 -7.61 7.68 15.24
C GLN A 107 -6.84 7.88 16.55
N GLY A 108 -7.13 8.98 17.26
CA GLY A 108 -6.39 9.37 18.48
C GLY A 108 -5.01 9.99 18.21
N ALA A 109 -4.63 10.18 16.94
CA ALA A 109 -3.36 10.75 16.52
C ALA A 109 -2.18 10.13 17.30
N ALA A 110 -1.27 10.94 17.84
CA ALA A 110 -0.07 10.48 18.52
C ALA A 110 -0.32 9.77 19.88
N ARG A 111 -1.55 9.77 20.39
CA ARG A 111 -1.94 9.07 21.63
C ARG A 111 -2.81 7.83 21.37
N GLY A 112 -3.12 7.54 20.12
CA GLY A 112 -3.92 6.37 19.74
C GLY A 112 -3.14 5.06 19.87
N PRO A 113 -3.85 3.92 19.92
CA PRO A 113 -3.23 2.60 20.05
C PRO A 113 -2.28 2.30 18.87
N ILE A 114 -2.70 2.61 17.65
CA ILE A 114 -1.89 2.43 16.43
C ILE A 114 -0.61 3.28 16.48
N ALA A 115 -0.71 4.54 16.91
CA ALA A 115 0.46 5.41 17.03
C ALA A 115 1.44 4.91 18.09
N LYS A 116 0.95 4.33 19.19
CA LYS A 116 1.80 3.73 20.22
C LYS A 116 2.64 2.59 19.64
N ILE A 117 2.02 1.67 18.89
CA ILE A 117 2.71 0.58 18.20
C ILE A 117 3.78 1.12 17.24
N ILE A 118 3.42 2.12 16.42
CA ILE A 118 4.36 2.74 15.48
C ILE A 118 5.56 3.36 16.23
N LEU A 119 5.30 4.09 17.31
CA LEU A 119 6.35 4.73 18.10
C LEU A 119 7.27 3.72 18.78
N GLU A 120 6.72 2.62 19.28
CA GLU A 120 7.49 1.51 19.85
C GLU A 120 8.43 0.91 18.80
N LYS A 121 7.91 0.58 17.62
CA LYS A 121 8.72 0.04 16.50
C LYS A 121 9.79 1.03 16.01
N ILE A 122 9.49 2.33 15.99
CA ILE A 122 10.47 3.37 15.64
C ILE A 122 11.56 3.47 16.71
N ASN A 123 11.20 3.39 17.99
CA ASN A 123 12.16 3.45 19.08
C ASN A 123 13.07 2.22 19.13
N ASP A 124 12.55 1.02 18.80
CA ASP A 124 13.35 -0.20 18.70
C ASP A 124 14.37 -0.17 17.55
N SER A 125 14.04 0.53 16.46
CA SER A 125 14.89 0.65 15.28
C SER A 125 15.86 1.85 15.33
N ALA A 126 15.64 2.81 16.23
CA ALA A 126 16.53 3.95 16.42
C ALA A 126 17.81 3.52 17.16
N PRO A 127 19.01 4.01 16.79
CA PRO A 127 20.20 3.81 17.60
C PRO A 127 19.96 4.44 18.97
N ARG A 128 19.97 3.62 20.03
CA ARG A 128 19.82 4.09 21.42
C ARG A 128 20.87 5.17 21.70
N ARG A 129 20.46 6.44 21.63
CA ARG A 129 21.19 7.51 22.31
C ARG A 129 20.85 7.36 23.78
N VAL A 130 21.72 6.63 24.48
CA VAL A 130 21.62 6.44 25.93
C VAL A 130 22.01 7.75 26.59
N ASP A 131 21.04 8.63 26.83
CA ASP A 131 21.19 9.66 27.86
C ASP A 131 20.73 9.04 29.18
N GLU A 132 21.69 8.61 30.01
CA GLU A 132 21.49 7.85 31.26
C GLU A 132 20.68 8.58 32.34
N ASN A 133 20.22 9.82 32.11
CA ASN A 133 19.59 10.66 33.14
C ASN A 133 18.09 10.97 32.94
N SER A 134 17.38 10.29 32.04
CA SER A 134 15.96 10.59 31.78
C SER A 134 14.99 9.57 32.39
N GLN A 135 14.48 9.84 33.60
CA GLN A 135 13.31 9.16 34.20
C GLN A 135 12.00 9.54 33.47
N LYS A 136 11.87 9.23 32.18
CA LYS A 136 10.64 9.52 31.41
C LYS A 136 10.06 8.23 30.82
N PRO A 137 8.73 8.13 30.71
CA PRO A 137 8.06 6.89 30.34
C PRO A 137 8.52 6.38 28.96
N PRO A 138 8.55 5.05 28.75
CA PRO A 138 9.15 4.40 27.57
C PRO A 138 8.52 4.78 26.21
N TYR A 139 7.40 5.52 26.20
CA TYR A 139 6.67 5.93 25.00
C TYR A 139 6.64 7.45 24.79
N SER A 140 7.61 8.16 25.35
CA SER A 140 7.70 9.61 25.23
C SER A 140 8.11 9.99 23.80
N LEU A 141 7.19 10.61 23.03
CA LEU A 141 7.47 11.37 21.78
C LEU A 141 8.62 12.39 21.91
N VAL A 142 9.06 12.64 23.14
CA VAL A 142 10.05 13.62 23.56
C VAL A 142 11.46 13.34 23.00
N ASN A 143 11.78 12.08 22.62
CA ASN A 143 13.10 11.75 22.05
C ASN A 143 13.19 11.86 20.52
N LEU A 144 12.07 12.06 19.83
CA LEU A 144 12.08 12.39 18.40
C LEU A 144 11.80 13.89 18.30
N SER A 145 12.83 14.70 18.54
CA SER A 145 12.78 16.11 18.16
C SER A 145 12.41 16.15 16.67
N PRO A 146 11.31 16.80 16.25
CA PRO A 146 10.90 16.80 14.85
C PRO A 146 12.03 17.45 14.05
N SER A 147 12.83 16.62 13.39
CA SER A 147 14.01 17.08 12.66
C SER A 147 13.59 18.00 11.51
N ASN A 148 12.46 17.68 10.87
CA ASN A 148 11.90 18.36 9.71
C ASN A 148 10.37 18.47 9.85
N ARG A 149 9.78 19.57 9.38
CA ARG A 149 8.32 19.71 9.23
C ARG A 149 7.94 19.57 7.78
N GLU A 150 7.09 18.59 7.47
CA GLU A 150 6.62 18.34 6.11
C GLU A 150 5.17 18.79 5.95
N TYR A 151 4.91 19.47 4.84
CA TYR A 151 3.60 20.02 4.48
C TYR A 151 3.24 19.54 3.08
N ILE A 152 1.99 19.07 2.94
CA ILE A 152 1.43 18.68 1.64
C ILE A 152 0.23 19.59 1.38
N LEU A 153 0.35 20.47 0.39
CA LEU A 153 -0.78 21.27 -0.09
C LEU A 153 -1.41 20.55 -1.27
N ARG A 154 -2.68 20.18 -1.13
CA ARG A 154 -3.49 19.56 -2.18
C ARG A 154 -4.50 20.59 -2.67
N ALA A 155 -4.56 20.80 -3.98
CA ALA A 155 -5.56 21.65 -4.61
C ALA A 155 -6.13 20.94 -5.85
N SER A 156 -7.37 21.26 -6.21
CA SER A 156 -7.97 20.83 -7.48
C SER A 156 -8.35 22.08 -8.25
N VAL A 157 -7.65 22.33 -9.36
CA VAL A 157 -7.69 23.61 -10.08
C VAL A 157 -7.83 23.36 -11.58
N ASN A 158 -8.60 24.21 -12.26
CA ASN A 158 -8.73 24.18 -13.73
C ASN A 158 -7.40 24.60 -14.35
N ARG A 159 -6.79 23.72 -15.16
CA ARG A 159 -5.51 23.97 -15.86
C ARG A 159 -5.55 23.33 -17.26
N PRO A 160 -4.97 23.96 -18.30
CA PRO A 160 -4.19 25.20 -18.26
C PRO A 160 -5.04 26.48 -18.20
N VAL A 161 -6.31 26.43 -18.63
CA VAL A 161 -7.21 27.61 -18.69
C VAL A 161 -8.41 27.45 -17.74
N PRO A 162 -9.11 28.54 -17.36
CA PRO A 162 -10.23 28.48 -16.41
C PRO A 162 -11.39 27.57 -16.81
N VAL A 163 -11.54 27.24 -18.09
CA VAL A 163 -12.62 26.37 -18.61
C VAL A 163 -12.19 24.90 -18.62
N SER A 164 -10.91 24.58 -18.40
CA SER A 164 -10.40 23.21 -18.37
C SER A 164 -11.00 22.40 -17.22
N ALA A 165 -10.91 21.07 -17.34
CA ALA A 165 -11.25 20.17 -16.25
C ALA A 165 -10.43 20.47 -14.98
N LYS A 166 -11.04 20.25 -13.81
CA LYS A 166 -10.36 20.35 -12.52
C LYS A 166 -9.32 19.24 -12.41
N LEU A 167 -8.05 19.62 -12.37
CA LEU A 167 -6.95 18.68 -12.23
C LEU A 167 -6.35 18.75 -10.81
N PRO A 168 -6.00 17.60 -10.22
CA PRO A 168 -5.31 17.58 -8.93
C PRO A 168 -3.90 18.15 -9.06
N GLN A 169 -3.52 18.98 -8.09
CA GLN A 169 -2.22 19.61 -7.96
C GLN A 169 -1.70 19.30 -6.55
N ARG A 170 -0.41 18.99 -6.43
CA ARG A 170 0.23 18.76 -5.12
C ARG A 170 1.50 19.57 -5.00
N LEU A 171 1.69 20.23 -3.87
CA LEU A 171 2.96 20.83 -3.47
C LEU A 171 3.43 20.17 -2.18
N TYR A 172 4.63 19.62 -2.22
CA TYR A 172 5.35 19.11 -1.07
C TYR A 172 6.34 20.17 -0.61
N ALA A 173 6.33 20.48 0.69
CA ALA A 173 7.26 21.42 1.29
C ALA A 173 7.85 20.81 2.56
N SER A 174 9.18 20.76 2.63
CA SER A 174 9.92 20.32 3.82
C SER A 174 10.67 21.52 4.39
N VAL A 175 10.37 21.86 5.65
CA VAL A 175 10.99 22.95 6.40
C VAL A 175 11.94 22.34 7.41
N THR A 176 13.22 22.64 7.27
CA THR A 176 14.26 22.29 8.25
C THR A 176 14.78 23.59 8.89
N PRO A 177 15.58 23.54 9.97
CA PRO A 177 16.20 24.74 10.54
C PRO A 177 17.15 25.47 9.58
N SER A 178 17.80 24.74 8.66
CA SER A 178 18.85 25.27 7.78
C SER A 178 18.36 25.60 6.37
N GLU A 179 17.30 24.96 5.90
CA GLU A 179 16.83 25.07 4.53
C GLU A 179 15.33 24.79 4.38
N PHE A 180 14.77 25.28 3.27
CA PHE A 180 13.40 25.01 2.84
C PHE A 180 13.43 24.38 1.46
N ARG A 181 12.88 23.16 1.34
CA ARG A 181 12.80 22.41 0.08
C ARG A 181 11.36 22.30 -0.36
N MET A 182 11.08 22.60 -1.62
CA MET A 182 9.75 22.45 -2.21
C MET A 182 9.80 21.64 -3.50
N ALA A 183 8.81 20.77 -3.69
CA ALA A 183 8.60 20.02 -4.92
C ALA A 183 7.12 20.08 -5.31
N GLY A 184 6.84 20.58 -6.51
CA GLY A 184 5.49 20.62 -7.07
C GLY A 184 5.26 19.46 -8.04
N ALA A 185 4.09 18.83 -7.95
CA ALA A 185 3.57 17.90 -8.94
C ALA A 185 2.30 18.54 -9.54
N PHE A 186 2.44 19.02 -10.78
CA PHE A 186 1.38 19.76 -11.45
C PHE A 186 0.90 19.02 -12.70
N SER A 187 -0.42 18.85 -12.82
CA SER A 187 -1.05 18.24 -13.98
C SER A 187 -1.65 19.33 -14.88
N SER A 188 -1.36 19.26 -16.19
CA SER A 188 -1.95 20.12 -17.21
C SER A 188 -2.51 19.27 -18.34
N ASP A 189 -3.80 19.44 -18.64
CA ASP A 189 -4.42 18.80 -19.80
C ASP A 189 -4.24 19.69 -21.03
N ASN A 190 -3.29 19.29 -21.89
CA ASN A 190 -2.98 19.99 -23.13
C ASN A 190 -3.68 19.37 -24.35
N THR A 191 -4.62 18.43 -24.16
CA THR A 191 -5.15 17.64 -25.29
C THR A 191 -6.16 18.38 -26.16
N PHE A 192 -6.68 19.54 -25.74
CA PHE A 192 -7.65 20.34 -26.50
C PHE A 192 -7.27 21.83 -26.54
N PHE A 193 -6.22 22.16 -27.29
CA PHE A 193 -6.05 23.54 -27.77
C PHE A 193 -6.72 23.65 -29.16
N PHE A 194 -7.83 24.38 -29.23
CA PHE A 194 -8.41 24.92 -30.46
C PHE A 194 -8.54 26.43 -30.33
#